data_AF-A0A1E4LLB7-F1
#
_entry.id   AF-A0A1E4LLB7-F1
#
_cell.length_a   1.000
_cell.length_b   1.000
_cell.length_c   1.000
_cell.angle_alpha   90.00
_cell.angle_beta   90.00
_cell.angle_gamma   90.00
#
_symmetry.space_group_name_H-M   'P 1'
#
loop_
_entity.id
_entity.type
_entity.pdbx_description
1 polymer ?
#
loop_
_entity_poly.entity_id
_entity_poly.type
_entity_poly.pdbx_seq_one_letter_code
_entity_poly.pdbx_strand_id
1 'polypeptide(L)'
;MIVAVFNYALQGTALKGMNINPNITALLLGILVGNLGLIDRAPLFKCDAYGLLILSLMGLMANNLANTPLPKLLSLVAPTLTALLVGSAVLIACGAGLARFFGLSRYAGIVLTMNSVMGFPVNQMLAANAVCAAPEHLRAPLQGRLMGLLHMSTVLISNGLSILLISALVTLVR
;
A
#
# COMPACT_ATOMS: atom_id res chain seq x y z
N MET A 1 8.85 18.06 -8.82
CA MET A 1 8.09 19.32 -8.67
C MET A 1 7.06 19.56 -9.78
N ILE A 2 7.41 19.46 -11.07
CA ILE A 2 6.49 19.77 -12.19
C ILE A 2 5.17 19.00 -12.12
N VAL A 3 5.21 17.69 -11.87
CA VAL A 3 4.00 16.86 -11.73
C VAL A 3 3.10 17.34 -10.59
N ALA A 4 3.67 17.77 -9.47
CA ALA A 4 2.89 18.26 -8.33
C ALA A 4 2.20 19.59 -8.66
N VAL A 5 2.91 20.53 -9.29
CA VAL A 5 2.34 21.82 -9.71
C VAL A 5 1.21 21.61 -10.72
N PHE A 6 1.41 20.74 -11.70
CA PHE A 6 0.38 20.40 -12.68
C PHE A 6 -0.83 19.73 -12.02
N ASN A 7 -0.58 18.82 -11.06
CA ASN A 7 -1.63 18.17 -10.28
C ASN A 7 -2.47 19.17 -9.47
N TYR A 8 -1.82 20.15 -8.84
CA TYR A 8 -2.52 21.23 -8.12
C TYR A 8 -3.37 22.10 -9.07
N ALA A 9 -2.86 22.41 -10.26
CA ALA A 9 -3.64 23.13 -11.28
C ALA A 9 -4.84 22.32 -11.77
N LEU A 10 -4.68 21.01 -11.96
CA LEU A 10 -5.74 20.08 -12.38
C LEU A 10 -6.84 19.95 -11.31
N GLN A 11 -6.44 19.86 -10.04
CA GLN A 11 -7.33 19.88 -8.87
C GLN A 11 -8.15 21.18 -8.78
N GLY A 12 -7.51 22.32 -9.07
CA GLY A 12 -8.16 23.64 -9.02
C GLY A 12 -9.11 23.94 -10.18
N THR A 13 -9.06 23.17 -11.27
CA THR A 13 -9.81 23.42 -12.50
C THR A 13 -10.75 22.27 -12.85
N ALA A 14 -10.24 21.25 -13.54
CA ALA A 14 -11.02 20.17 -14.15
C ALA A 14 -11.59 19.16 -13.14
N LEU A 15 -10.91 18.96 -12.00
CA LEU A 15 -11.34 18.02 -10.95
C LEU A 15 -12.05 18.72 -9.79
N LYS A 16 -12.32 20.02 -9.92
CA LYS A 16 -13.00 20.82 -8.90
C LYS A 16 -14.42 20.29 -8.70
N GLY A 17 -14.71 19.84 -7.48
CA GLY A 17 -16.01 19.27 -7.11
C GLY A 17 -16.12 17.75 -7.20
N MET A 18 -15.12 17.05 -7.76
CA MET A 18 -15.13 15.57 -7.85
C MET A 18 -14.65 14.87 -6.57
N ASN A 19 -14.20 15.62 -5.56
CA ASN A 19 -13.73 15.13 -4.26
C ASN A 19 -12.64 14.03 -4.33
N ILE A 20 -11.88 13.99 -5.43
CA ILE A 20 -10.80 13.01 -5.64
C ILE A 20 -9.57 13.45 -4.84
N ASN A 21 -8.94 12.50 -4.15
CA ASN A 21 -7.74 12.76 -3.36
C ASN A 21 -6.56 13.22 -4.25
N PRO A 22 -5.93 14.38 -3.96
CA PRO A 22 -4.83 14.93 -4.76
C PRO A 22 -3.60 14.02 -4.85
N ASN A 23 -3.37 13.17 -3.84
CA ASN A 23 -2.25 12.23 -3.85
C ASN A 23 -2.41 11.16 -4.93
N ILE A 24 -3.66 10.77 -5.22
CA ILE A 24 -3.96 9.77 -6.26
C ILE A 24 -3.69 10.37 -7.64
N THR A 25 -4.18 11.58 -7.90
CA THR A 25 -4.01 12.23 -9.19
C THR A 25 -2.55 12.55 -9.46
N ALA A 26 -1.78 12.90 -8.42
CA ALA A 26 -0.32 13.02 -8.50
C ALA A 26 0.37 11.69 -8.85
N LEU A 27 -0.08 10.57 -8.25
CA LEU A 27 0.47 9.24 -8.52
C LEU A 27 0.23 8.84 -9.98
N LEU A 28 -1.00 9.00 -10.48
CA LEU A 28 -1.38 8.67 -11.85
C LEU A 28 -0.61 9.52 -12.87
N LEU A 29 -0.52 10.84 -12.64
CA LEU A 29 0.28 11.73 -13.47
C LEU A 29 1.77 11.35 -13.43
N GLY A 30 2.30 11.00 -12.26
CA GLY A 30 3.68 10.52 -12.12
C GLY A 30 3.96 9.26 -12.94
N ILE A 31 3.03 8.30 -12.94
CA ILE A 31 3.15 7.07 -13.75
C ILE A 31 3.13 7.41 -15.25
N LEU A 32 2.19 8.27 -15.69
CA LEU A 32 2.06 8.68 -17.10
C LEU A 32 3.32 9.40 -17.59
N VAL A 33 3.74 10.44 -16.89
CA VAL A 33 4.91 11.26 -17.24
C VAL A 33 6.19 10.42 -17.16
N GLY A 34 6.28 9.48 -16.23
CA GLY A 34 7.38 8.51 -16.13
C GLY A 34 7.41 7.50 -17.28
N ASN A 35 6.26 7.05 -17.78
CA ASN A 35 6.16 6.18 -18.96
C ASN A 35 6.55 6.92 -20.25
N LEU A 36 6.28 8.22 -20.34
CA LEU A 36 6.71 9.06 -21.46
C LEU A 36 8.21 9.41 -21.42
N GLY A 37 8.95 8.99 -20.39
CA GLY A 37 10.39 9.25 -20.26
C GLY A 37 10.74 10.69 -19.85
N LEU A 38 9.74 11.50 -19.48
CA LEU A 38 9.92 12.90 -19.10
C LEU A 38 10.46 13.08 -17.67
N ILE A 39 10.40 12.02 -16.85
CA ILE A 39 10.97 12.01 -15.50
C ILE A 39 11.78 10.74 -15.25
N ASP A 40 12.80 10.88 -14.42
CA ASP A 40 13.63 9.77 -14.00
C ASP A 40 12.85 8.71 -13.22
N ARG A 41 13.15 7.44 -13.52
CA ARG A 41 12.70 6.31 -12.69
C ARG A 41 13.49 6.27 -11.39
N ALA A 42 12.80 5.96 -10.28
CA ALA A 42 13.41 5.83 -8.96
C ALA A 42 14.32 7.02 -8.57
N PRO A 43 13.87 8.28 -8.71
CA PRO A 43 14.72 9.46 -8.49
C PRO A 43 15.24 9.53 -7.05
N LEU A 44 14.45 9.04 -6.09
CA LEU A 44 14.85 8.90 -4.68
C LEU A 44 16.07 8.01 -4.46
N PHE A 45 16.21 6.94 -5.25
CA PHE A 45 17.38 6.05 -5.20
C PHE A 45 18.55 6.65 -5.99
N LYS A 46 18.27 7.29 -7.13
CA LYS A 46 19.31 7.96 -7.94
C LYS A 46 20.02 9.09 -7.18
N CYS A 47 19.29 9.83 -6.37
CA CYS A 47 19.85 10.93 -5.56
C CYS A 47 20.25 10.49 -4.15
N ASP A 48 20.27 9.19 -3.86
CA ASP A 48 20.58 8.61 -2.53
C ASP A 48 19.78 9.23 -1.36
N ALA A 49 18.60 9.76 -1.65
CA ALA A 49 17.75 10.46 -0.69
C ALA A 49 16.71 9.54 -0.02
N TYR A 50 16.64 8.28 -0.45
CA TYR A 50 15.68 7.30 0.08
C TYR A 50 15.85 7.09 1.60
N GLY A 51 17.09 6.98 2.08
CA GLY A 51 17.36 6.83 3.51
C GLY A 51 16.86 8.02 4.33
N LEU A 52 17.08 9.25 3.84
CA LEU A 52 16.60 10.48 4.48
C LEU A 52 15.07 10.56 4.52
N LEU A 53 14.39 10.11 3.47
CA LEU A 53 12.92 10.04 3.44
C LEU A 53 12.39 9.07 4.50
N ILE A 54 12.93 7.85 4.56
CA ILE A 54 12.49 6.84 5.54
C ILE A 54 12.79 7.30 6.97
N LEU A 55 13.96 7.90 7.21
CA LEU A 55 14.31 8.46 8.52
C LEU A 55 13.31 9.54 8.95
N SER A 56 12.95 10.43 8.03
CA SER A 56 12.00 11.51 8.29
C SER A 56 10.59 10.97 8.61
N LEU A 57 10.14 9.94 7.90
CA LEU A 57 8.85 9.26 8.17
C LEU A 57 8.85 8.54 9.53
N MET A 58 9.95 7.87 9.88
CA MET A 58 10.09 7.22 11.19
C MET A 58 10.15 8.25 12.32
N GLY A 59 10.86 9.36 12.12
CA GLY A 59 10.89 10.48 13.06
C GLY A 59 9.52 11.10 13.28
N LEU A 60 8.72 11.25 12.23
CA LEU A 60 7.33 11.71 12.33
C LEU A 60 6.46 10.73 13.14
N MET A 61 6.61 9.42 12.93
CA MET A 61 5.92 8.41 13.73
C MET A 61 6.30 8.49 15.21
N ALA A 62 7.60 8.58 15.52
CA ALA A 62 8.10 8.71 16.88
C ALA A 62 7.59 10.00 17.56
N ASN A 63 7.58 11.12 16.82
CA ASN A 63 7.06 12.39 17.31
C ASN A 63 5.56 12.31 17.64
N ASN A 64 4.75 11.72 16.77
CA ASN A 64 3.33 11.52 17.04
C ASN A 64 3.09 10.64 18.27
N LEU A 65 3.89 9.58 18.43
CA LEU A 65 3.80 8.68 19.58
C LEU A 65 4.19 9.39 20.88
N ALA A 66 5.29 10.15 20.88
CA ALA A 66 5.75 10.92 22.03
C ALA A 66 4.74 11.97 22.50
N ASN A 67 3.95 12.53 21.57
CA ASN A 67 2.92 13.51 21.86
C ASN A 67 1.54 12.89 22.19
N THR A 68 1.42 11.55 22.23
CA THR A 68 0.14 10.87 22.50
C THR A 68 0.08 10.38 23.95
N PRO A 69 -0.91 10.83 24.76
CA PRO A 69 -1.07 10.37 26.13
C PRO A 69 -1.28 8.85 26.21
N LEU A 70 -0.63 8.19 27.17
CA LEU A 70 -0.73 6.74 27.37
C LEU A 70 -2.18 6.22 27.50
N PRO A 71 -3.12 6.90 28.20
CA PRO A 71 -4.52 6.44 28.26
C PRO A 71 -5.21 6.40 26.90
N LYS A 72 -4.92 7.37 26.01
CA LYS A 72 -5.43 7.37 24.63
C LYS A 72 -4.81 6.25 23.81
N LEU A 73 -3.53 5.95 24.02
CA LEU A 73 -2.87 4.84 23.34
C LEU A 73 -3.53 3.50 23.72
N LEU A 74 -3.75 3.28 25.02
CA LEU A 74 -4.36 2.06 25.54
C LEU A 74 -5.81 1.90 25.08
N SER A 75 -6.58 2.99 24.99
CA SER A 75 -7.96 2.94 24.48
C SER A 75 -8.04 2.52 23.00
N LEU A 76 -6.95 2.70 22.24
CA LEU A 76 -6.88 2.29 20.84
C LEU A 76 -6.46 0.83 20.65
N VAL A 77 -5.87 0.18 21.67
CA VAL A 77 -5.36 -1.20 21.54
C VAL A 77 -6.48 -2.17 21.19
N ALA A 78 -7.57 -2.18 21.98
CA ALA A 78 -8.69 -3.09 21.75
C ALA A 78 -9.33 -2.91 20.36
N PRO A 79 -9.77 -1.70 19.94
CA PRO A 79 -10.38 -1.53 18.62
C PRO A 79 -9.42 -1.84 17.47
N THR A 80 -8.13 -1.49 17.61
CA THR A 80 -7.12 -1.80 16.58
C THR A 80 -6.90 -3.31 16.47
N LEU A 81 -6.82 -4.03 17.60
CA LEU A 81 -6.65 -5.48 17.60
C LEU A 81 -7.87 -6.17 16.98
N THR A 82 -9.09 -5.74 17.32
CA THR A 82 -10.32 -6.26 16.71
C THR A 82 -10.35 -6.01 15.21
N ALA A 83 -10.05 -4.78 14.77
CA ALA A 83 -10.03 -4.44 13.34
C ALA A 83 -8.99 -5.26 12.57
N LEU A 84 -7.79 -5.45 13.14
CA LEU A 84 -6.74 -6.27 12.53
C LEU A 84 -7.12 -7.75 12.46
N LEU A 85 -7.68 -8.32 13.53
CA LEU A 85 -8.08 -9.73 13.54
C LEU A 85 -9.20 -10.00 12.54
N VAL A 86 -10.28 -9.20 12.57
CA VAL A 86 -11.43 -9.37 11.68
C VAL A 86 -11.03 -9.06 10.24
N GLY A 87 -10.34 -7.94 10.01
CA GLY A 87 -9.88 -7.55 8.68
C GLY A 87 -8.94 -8.58 8.06
N SER A 88 -7.99 -9.12 8.83
CA SER A 88 -7.08 -10.16 8.34
C SER A 88 -7.82 -11.45 8.02
N ALA A 89 -8.77 -11.89 8.86
CA ALA A 89 -9.57 -13.08 8.60
C ALA A 89 -10.38 -12.96 7.30
N VAL A 90 -11.00 -11.80 7.07
CA VAL A 90 -11.74 -11.51 5.83
C VAL A 90 -10.80 -11.53 4.62
N LEU A 91 -9.63 -10.89 4.72
CA LEU A 91 -8.65 -10.86 3.62
C LEU A 91 -8.07 -12.25 3.29
N ILE A 92 -7.88 -13.10 4.30
CA ILE A 92 -7.47 -14.50 4.08
C ILE A 92 -8.59 -15.27 3.38
N ALA A 93 -9.84 -15.13 3.82
CA ALA A 93 -10.99 -15.80 3.22
C ALA A 93 -11.20 -15.35 1.76
N CYS A 94 -11.17 -14.04 1.50
CA CYS A 94 -11.25 -13.47 0.16
C CYS A 94 -10.06 -13.90 -0.71
N GLY A 95 -8.83 -13.85 -0.19
CA GLY A 95 -7.63 -14.27 -0.91
C GLY A 95 -7.68 -15.73 -1.33
N ALA A 96 -8.04 -16.63 -0.41
CA ALA A 96 -8.16 -18.05 -0.69
C ALA A 96 -9.33 -18.39 -1.63
N GLY A 97 -10.47 -17.71 -1.48
CA GLY A 97 -11.67 -17.93 -2.27
C GLY A 97 -11.56 -17.39 -3.69
N LEU A 98 -11.15 -16.13 -3.84
CA LEU A 98 -11.08 -15.45 -5.12
C LEU A 98 -9.88 -15.86 -5.97
N ALA A 99 -8.80 -16.37 -5.37
CA ALA A 99 -7.61 -16.82 -6.10
C ALA A 99 -7.93 -17.75 -7.29
N ARG A 100 -8.92 -18.63 -7.12
CA ARG A 100 -9.32 -19.61 -8.14
C ARG A 100 -9.89 -18.94 -9.40
N PHE A 101 -10.60 -17.82 -9.27
CA PHE A 101 -11.12 -17.08 -10.42
C PHE A 101 -10.00 -16.45 -11.26
N PHE A 102 -8.86 -16.17 -10.66
CA PHE A 102 -7.69 -15.58 -11.32
C PHE A 102 -6.64 -16.62 -11.73
N GLY A 103 -6.95 -17.93 -11.65
CA GLY A 103 -5.99 -18.99 -11.96
C GLY A 103 -4.80 -19.08 -10.98
N LEU A 104 -4.93 -18.46 -9.80
CA LEU A 104 -3.91 -18.46 -8.75
C LEU A 104 -4.18 -19.59 -7.73
N SER A 105 -3.13 -20.10 -7.10
CA SER A 105 -3.28 -21.01 -5.97
C SER A 105 -3.86 -20.26 -4.77
N ARG A 106 -4.57 -20.97 -3.88
CA ARG A 106 -5.14 -20.38 -2.65
C ARG A 106 -4.09 -19.63 -1.83
N TYR A 107 -2.90 -20.22 -1.70
CA TYR A 107 -1.78 -19.61 -0.98
C TYR A 107 -1.24 -18.36 -1.68
N ALA A 108 -1.16 -18.36 -3.02
CA ALA A 108 -0.76 -17.17 -3.76
C ALA A 108 -1.75 -16.01 -3.56
N GLY A 109 -3.05 -16.30 -3.53
CA GLY A 109 -4.07 -15.30 -3.21
C GLY A 109 -3.94 -14.73 -1.80
N ILE A 110 -3.67 -15.59 -0.79
CA ILE A 110 -3.43 -15.14 0.59
C ILE A 110 -2.20 -14.23 0.67
N VAL A 111 -1.07 -14.62 0.06
CA VAL A 111 0.14 -13.78 0.07
C VAL A 111 -0.12 -12.43 -0.62
N LEU A 112 -0.89 -12.41 -1.71
CA LEU A 112 -1.26 -11.20 -2.41
C LEU A 112 -2.14 -10.27 -1.56
N THR A 113 -3.16 -10.81 -0.88
CA THR A 113 -4.02 -9.99 0.00
C THR A 113 -3.27 -9.50 1.23
N MET A 114 -2.38 -10.31 1.81
CA MET A 114 -1.52 -9.89 2.93
C MET A 114 -0.56 -8.75 2.54
N ASN A 115 -0.03 -8.75 1.32
CA ASN A 115 0.77 -7.62 0.82
C ASN A 115 -0.02 -6.30 0.75
N SER A 116 -1.35 -6.38 0.64
CA SER A 116 -2.23 -5.23 0.49
C SER A 116 -2.61 -4.57 1.82
N VAL A 117 -2.27 -5.18 2.96
CA VAL A 117 -2.68 -4.73 4.31
C VAL A 117 -1.86 -3.53 4.79
N MET A 118 -0.56 -3.53 4.52
CA MET A 118 0.38 -2.55 5.07
C MET A 118 1.21 -1.87 3.99
N GLY A 119 1.78 -0.72 4.32
CA GLY A 119 2.80 -0.08 3.51
C GLY A 119 4.16 -0.78 3.60
N PHE A 120 5.06 -0.42 2.69
CA PHE A 120 6.47 -0.77 2.78
C PHE A 120 7.11 -0.15 4.04
N PRO A 121 8.04 -0.84 4.75
CA PRO A 121 8.57 -2.19 4.48
C PRO A 121 7.76 -3.33 5.12
N VAL A 122 6.79 -2.99 5.98
CA VAL A 122 6.10 -3.95 6.84
C VAL A 122 5.34 -5.00 6.02
N ASN A 123 4.77 -4.63 4.88
CA ASN A 123 4.11 -5.58 3.98
C ASN A 123 5.03 -6.69 3.43
N GLN A 124 6.31 -6.40 3.17
CA GLN A 124 7.26 -7.43 2.74
C GLN A 124 7.50 -8.46 3.84
N MET A 125 7.59 -7.99 5.09
CA MET A 125 7.70 -8.87 6.25
C MET A 125 6.44 -9.75 6.40
N LEU A 126 5.24 -9.16 6.27
CA LEU A 126 3.99 -9.94 6.34
C LEU A 126 3.87 -10.95 5.19
N ALA A 127 4.20 -10.55 3.96
CA ALA A 127 4.16 -11.43 2.81
C ALA A 127 5.15 -12.59 2.96
N ALA A 128 6.37 -12.34 3.47
CA ALA A 128 7.34 -13.38 3.79
C ALA A 128 6.80 -14.36 4.83
N ASN A 129 6.18 -13.86 5.91
CA ASN A 129 5.57 -14.70 6.94
C ASN A 129 4.42 -15.56 6.38
N ALA A 130 3.60 -15.00 5.49
CA ALA A 130 2.55 -15.75 4.81
C ALA A 130 3.09 -16.86 3.90
N VAL A 131 4.23 -16.62 3.23
CA VAL A 131 4.94 -17.65 2.44
C VAL A 131 5.49 -18.74 3.35
N CYS A 132 6.09 -18.40 4.50
CA CYS A 132 6.59 -19.38 5.48
C CYS A 132 5.47 -20.26 6.04
N ALA A 133 4.25 -19.73 6.19
CA ALA A 133 3.08 -20.50 6.63
C ALA A 133 2.55 -21.47 5.55
N ALA A 134 3.00 -21.38 4.30
CA ALA A 134 2.60 -22.29 3.23
C ALA A 134 3.32 -23.66 3.33
N PRO A 135 2.72 -24.74 2.78
CA PRO A 135 3.35 -26.06 2.68
C PRO A 135 4.71 -26.01 1.97
N GLU A 136 5.67 -26.84 2.40
CA GLU A 136 7.06 -26.78 1.93
C GLU A 136 7.22 -26.84 0.40
N HIS A 137 6.47 -27.73 -0.26
CA HIS A 137 6.50 -27.87 -1.73
C HIS A 137 6.01 -26.62 -2.48
N LEU A 138 5.30 -25.70 -1.82
CA LEU A 138 4.81 -24.44 -2.39
C LEU A 138 5.69 -23.24 -2.01
N ARG A 139 6.57 -23.34 -1.01
CA ARG A 139 7.36 -22.20 -0.52
C ARG A 139 8.28 -21.63 -1.59
N ALA A 140 9.13 -22.46 -2.21
CA ALA A 140 10.05 -22.04 -3.26
C ALA A 140 9.35 -21.40 -4.49
N PRO A 141 8.29 -22.00 -5.07
CA PRO A 141 7.60 -21.39 -6.21
C PRO A 141 6.82 -20.12 -5.81
N LEU A 142 6.27 -20.05 -4.60
CA LEU A 142 5.63 -18.82 -4.11
C LEU A 142 6.67 -17.73 -3.89
N GLN A 143 7.81 -18.03 -3.27
CA GLN A 143 8.87 -17.07 -3.04
C GLN A 143 9.45 -16.53 -4.35
N GLY A 144 9.72 -17.41 -5.33
CA GLY A 144 10.22 -17.00 -6.65
C GLY A 144 9.25 -16.14 -7.45
N ARG A 145 7.95 -16.47 -7.45
CA ARG A 145 6.93 -15.70 -8.20
C ARG A 145 6.48 -14.44 -7.47
N LEU A 146 6.23 -14.52 -6.16
CA LEU A 146 5.66 -13.41 -5.40
C LEU A 146 6.73 -12.43 -4.95
N MET A 147 7.89 -12.83 -4.43
CA MET A 147 8.89 -11.84 -4.00
C MET A 147 9.41 -10.98 -5.17
N GLY A 148 9.55 -11.57 -6.37
CA GLY A 148 9.84 -10.83 -7.59
C GLY A 148 8.75 -9.81 -7.97
N LEU A 149 7.48 -10.15 -7.78
CA LEU A 149 6.34 -9.24 -8.01
C LEU A 149 6.13 -8.22 -6.87
N LEU A 150 6.58 -8.55 -5.65
CA LEU A 150 6.43 -7.76 -4.42
C LEU A 150 7.55 -6.72 -4.20
N HIS A 151 8.61 -6.74 -5.00
CA HIS A 151 9.74 -5.79 -4.94
C HIS A 151 9.38 -4.38 -5.47
N MET A 152 8.36 -3.73 -4.89
CA MET A 152 7.87 -2.34 -5.07
C MET A 152 6.74 -2.11 -6.07
N SER A 153 6.67 -2.82 -7.19
CA SER A 153 5.66 -2.55 -8.23
C SER A 153 4.23 -2.87 -7.78
N THR A 154 4.01 -4.04 -7.16
CA THR A 154 2.68 -4.39 -6.62
C THR A 154 2.31 -3.60 -5.37
N VAL A 155 3.28 -3.10 -4.60
CA VAL A 155 3.02 -2.26 -3.42
C VAL A 155 2.44 -0.91 -3.86
N LEU A 156 3.02 -0.29 -4.89
CA LEU A 156 2.52 0.98 -5.40
C LEU A 156 1.14 0.82 -6.06
N ILE A 157 0.95 -0.25 -6.83
CA ILE A 157 -0.34 -0.55 -7.47
C ILE A 157 -1.40 -0.86 -6.43
N SER A 158 -1.10 -1.75 -5.47
CA SER A 158 -2.03 -2.11 -4.38
C SER A 158 -2.38 -0.89 -3.55
N ASN A 159 -1.39 -0.12 -3.07
CA ASN A 159 -1.67 1.05 -2.24
C ASN A 159 -2.42 2.14 -3.01
N GLY A 160 -2.05 2.39 -4.28
CA GLY A 160 -2.76 3.34 -5.13
C GLY A 160 -4.21 2.93 -5.36
N LEU A 161 -4.45 1.66 -5.66
CA LEU A 161 -5.79 1.11 -5.89
C LEU A 161 -6.63 1.07 -4.60
N SER A 162 -6.02 0.72 -3.46
CA SER A 162 -6.67 0.75 -2.15
C SER A 162 -7.12 2.15 -1.79
N ILE A 163 -6.25 3.17 -1.96
CA ILE A 163 -6.63 4.56 -1.69
C ILE A 163 -7.77 5.01 -2.60
N LEU A 164 -7.74 4.64 -3.89
CA LEU A 164 -8.83 4.89 -4.85
C LEU A 164 -10.15 4.27 -4.41
N LEU A 165 -10.16 2.96 -4.16
CA LEU A 165 -11.36 2.22 -3.80
C LEU A 165 -11.93 2.69 -2.47
N ILE A 166 -11.09 2.85 -1.45
CA ILE A 166 -11.54 3.32 -0.13
C ILE A 166 -12.08 4.76 -0.24
N SER A 167 -11.39 5.65 -0.96
CA SER A 167 -11.87 7.03 -1.13
C SER A 167 -13.22 7.08 -1.86
N ALA A 168 -13.41 6.25 -2.88
CA ALA A 168 -14.68 6.12 -3.58
C ALA A 168 -15.78 5.57 -2.67
N LEU A 169 -15.50 4.47 -1.96
CA LEU A 169 -16.45 3.82 -1.05
C LEU A 169 -16.87 4.74 0.11
N VAL A 170 -15.93 5.47 0.72
CA VAL A 170 -16.24 6.44 1.79
C VAL A 170 -17.08 7.60 1.27
N THR A 171 -16.89 8.01 0.01
CA THR A 171 -17.72 9.05 -0.61
C THR A 171 -19.16 8.59 -0.84
N LEU A 172 -19.39 7.29 -1.06
CA LEU A 172 -20.72 6.71 -1.23
C LEU A 172 -21.48 6.50 0.09
N VAL A 173 -20.77 6.49 1.23
CA VAL A 173 -21.36 6.29 2.57
C VAL A 173 -21.65 7.63 3.27
N ARG A 174 -21.21 8.76 2.70
CA ARG A 174 -21.54 10.12 3.14
C ARG A 174 -22.79 10.64 2.45
#